data_AF-A0AA48QXY1-F1
#
_entry.id   AF-A0AA48QXY1-F1
#
_cell.length_a   1.000
_cell.length_b   1.000
_cell.length_c   1.000
_cell.angle_alpha   90.00
_cell.angle_beta   90.00
_cell.angle_gamma   90.00
#
_symmetry.space_group_name_H-M   'P 1'
#
loop_
_entity.id
_entity.type
_entity.pdbx_description
1 polymer ?
#
loop_
_entity_poly.entity_id
_entity_poly.type
_entity_poly.pdbx_seq_one_letter_code
_entity_poly.pdbx_strand_id
1 'polypeptide(L)'
;MYIPILMARNSLDVNPPVGVTAHLSVNGSSWLWAVTAVYGMSLLCFMAWAVGVKRNYEGDAVTGPTHACTACEMGTGTHTCRSVNDAMKKYHNIAILIISLGTVAYFLMASDLGYTGIATEFSHHVPEGTSRQIFYVRWVYYALSMPLYTVMFTLVAHAQLADIFLATCMAASWPIALLIGGLIRTSYKWGLFVLAVIFYLYQMYLLAGPCRRSSLPYLSGLGAFALFGVLYFIAWGCAEGGNVISTTGEMVWYGIIDVLFKPFFLIFFLLLAREEVRKHHEPRNLGAAETGLAPTTSGATATHYTHSPRLGKKMFDRFGHHDAPLSEKPATGMAATEATAPTGETDMGTGQMGQANPRFSEATAVGETRH
;
A
#
# COMPACT_ATOMS: atom_id res chain seq x y z
N MET A 1 -31.62 -17.36 10.66
CA MET A 1 -30.66 -17.77 11.71
C MET A 1 -30.15 -19.17 11.37
N TYR A 2 -29.14 -19.30 10.49
CA TYR A 2 -28.71 -20.59 9.92
C TYR A 2 -27.24 -20.97 10.18
N ILE A 3 -26.44 -20.04 10.72
CA ILE A 3 -24.99 -20.21 10.94
C ILE A 3 -24.63 -21.47 11.77
N PRO A 4 -25.34 -21.86 12.84
CA PRO A 4 -24.97 -23.03 13.65
C PRO A 4 -24.97 -24.36 12.88
N ILE A 5 -25.80 -24.49 11.85
CA ILE A 5 -25.96 -25.76 11.11
C ILE A 5 -24.77 -26.00 10.17
N LEU A 6 -24.14 -24.94 9.66
CA LEU A 6 -22.93 -25.05 8.84
C LEU A 6 -21.69 -25.41 9.67
N MET A 7 -21.64 -25.02 10.95
CA MET A 7 -20.55 -25.39 11.87
C MET A 7 -20.68 -26.81 12.44
N ALA A 8 -21.85 -27.43 12.34
CA ALA A 8 -22.12 -28.79 12.83
C ALA A 8 -21.77 -29.90 11.82
N ARG A 9 -21.39 -29.54 10.58
CA ARG A 9 -20.84 -30.45 9.57
C ARG A 9 -19.40 -30.07 9.27
N ASN A 10 -18.54 -31.06 9.05
CA ASN A 10 -17.20 -30.83 8.53
C ASN A 10 -17.31 -30.16 7.14
N SER A 11 -16.59 -29.07 6.90
CA SER A 11 -16.72 -28.32 5.65
C SER A 11 -16.30 -29.14 4.41
N LEU A 12 -15.39 -30.09 4.59
CA LEU A 12 -14.95 -31.02 3.53
C LEU A 12 -16.05 -32.06 3.18
N ASP A 13 -17.07 -32.26 4.03
CA ASP A 13 -18.25 -33.08 3.69
C ASP A 13 -19.24 -32.32 2.80
N VAL A 14 -19.14 -30.99 2.77
CA VAL A 14 -20.03 -30.08 2.03
C VAL A 14 -19.37 -29.62 0.73
N ASN A 15 -18.10 -29.24 0.82
CA ASN A 15 -17.23 -28.84 -0.28
C ASN A 15 -16.03 -29.81 -0.31
N PRO A 16 -16.16 -31.00 -0.91
CA PRO A 16 -15.06 -31.95 -0.97
C PRO A 16 -13.94 -31.43 -1.89
N PRO A 17 -12.66 -31.67 -1.54
CA PRO A 17 -11.52 -31.22 -2.35
C PRO A 17 -11.46 -31.98 -3.68
N VAL A 18 -11.52 -31.26 -4.80
CA VAL A 18 -11.56 -31.82 -6.17
C VAL A 18 -10.30 -31.51 -6.96
N GLY A 19 -9.79 -32.50 -7.71
CA GLY A 19 -8.59 -32.32 -8.55
C GLY A 19 -7.27 -32.11 -7.79
N VAL A 20 -7.27 -32.26 -6.46
CA VAL A 20 -6.10 -32.15 -5.58
C VAL A 20 -5.92 -33.43 -4.76
N THR A 21 -4.66 -33.87 -4.62
CA THR A 21 -4.29 -35.02 -3.80
C THR A 21 -3.84 -34.55 -2.42
N ALA A 22 -2.98 -33.54 -2.36
CA ALA A 22 -2.51 -32.93 -1.11
C ALA A 22 -3.43 -31.77 -0.69
N HIS A 23 -4.47 -32.11 0.08
CA HIS A 23 -5.57 -31.24 0.47
C HIS A 23 -5.58 -30.89 1.97
N LEU A 24 -6.45 -29.96 2.36
CA LEU A 24 -6.71 -29.53 3.72
C LEU A 24 -7.34 -30.66 4.54
N SER A 25 -6.88 -30.88 5.78
CA SER A 25 -7.47 -31.89 6.67
C SER A 25 -8.66 -31.33 7.46
N VAL A 26 -9.51 -32.22 7.98
CA VAL A 26 -10.63 -31.88 8.90
C VAL A 26 -10.16 -31.01 10.07
N ASN A 27 -8.98 -31.31 10.62
CA ASN A 27 -8.38 -30.54 11.72
C ASN A 27 -7.88 -29.16 11.24
N GLY A 28 -7.37 -29.07 10.01
CA GLY A 28 -6.98 -27.80 9.37
C GLY A 28 -8.17 -26.88 9.09
N SER A 29 -9.29 -27.44 8.62
CA SER A 29 -10.58 -26.74 8.51
C SER A 29 -11.04 -26.24 9.87
N SER A 30 -11.07 -27.11 10.89
CA SER A 30 -11.47 -26.76 12.27
C SER A 30 -10.62 -25.62 12.86
N TRP A 31 -9.32 -25.61 12.57
CA TRP A 31 -8.41 -24.50 12.92
C TRP A 31 -8.78 -23.20 12.19
N LEU A 32 -9.04 -23.25 10.88
CA LEU A 32 -9.42 -22.06 10.11
C LEU A 32 -10.77 -21.48 10.58
N TRP A 33 -11.71 -22.32 11.04
CA TRP A 33 -12.95 -21.87 11.70
C TRP A 33 -12.67 -21.14 13.02
N ALA A 34 -11.72 -21.64 13.84
CA ALA A 34 -11.30 -20.94 15.05
C ALA A 34 -10.65 -19.57 14.74
N VAL A 35 -9.78 -19.49 13.71
CA VAL A 35 -9.22 -18.21 13.26
C VAL A 35 -10.32 -17.28 12.72
N THR A 36 -11.30 -17.81 11.98
CA THR A 36 -12.47 -17.05 11.49
C THR A 36 -13.26 -16.44 12.65
N ALA A 37 -13.47 -17.19 13.74
CA ALA A 37 -14.13 -16.70 14.95
C ALA A 37 -13.32 -15.60 15.65
N VAL A 38 -11.99 -15.74 15.75
CA VAL A 38 -11.10 -14.69 16.28
C VAL A 38 -11.18 -13.42 15.45
N TYR A 39 -11.18 -13.52 14.11
CA TYR A 39 -11.35 -12.38 13.20
C TYR A 39 -12.73 -11.73 13.35
N GLY A 40 -13.81 -12.51 13.37
CA GLY A 40 -15.17 -12.00 13.54
C GLY A 40 -15.39 -11.29 14.89
N MET A 41 -14.87 -11.86 15.98
CA MET A 41 -14.86 -11.22 17.30
C MET A 41 -14.03 -9.93 17.29
N SER A 42 -12.84 -9.96 16.69
CA SER A 42 -11.99 -8.77 16.53
C SER A 42 -12.70 -7.67 15.73
N LEU A 43 -13.42 -8.01 14.67
CA LEU A 43 -14.19 -7.07 13.86
C LEU A 43 -15.24 -6.33 14.70
N LEU A 44 -15.99 -7.07 15.54
CA LEU A 44 -16.94 -6.50 16.49
C LEU A 44 -16.24 -5.58 17.50
N CYS A 45 -15.08 -5.98 18.04
CA CYS A 45 -14.29 -5.16 18.95
C CYS A 45 -13.78 -3.86 18.31
N PHE A 46 -13.23 -3.90 17.09
CA PHE A 46 -12.79 -2.68 16.38
C PHE A 46 -13.94 -1.75 16.02
N MET A 47 -15.10 -2.29 15.61
CA MET A 47 -16.30 -1.47 15.37
C MET A 47 -16.86 -0.86 16.65
N ALA A 48 -16.92 -1.63 17.75
CA ALA A 48 -17.33 -1.13 19.06
C ALA A 48 -16.38 -0.04 19.59
N TRP A 49 -15.06 -0.21 19.39
CA TRP A 49 -14.06 0.80 19.76
C TRP A 49 -14.22 2.07 18.92
N ALA A 50 -14.41 1.96 17.59
CA ALA A 50 -14.66 3.12 16.73
C ALA A 50 -15.95 3.89 17.10
N VAL A 51 -17.00 3.18 17.51
CA VAL A 51 -18.23 3.79 18.04
C VAL A 51 -18.02 4.41 19.42
N GLY A 52 -17.25 3.77 20.31
CA GLY A 52 -16.87 4.33 21.61
C GLY A 52 -16.06 5.63 21.48
N VAL A 53 -15.11 5.68 20.54
CA VAL A 53 -14.39 6.89 20.14
C VAL A 53 -15.34 8.00 19.68
N LYS A 54 -16.50 7.68 19.07
CA LYS A 54 -17.53 8.69 18.78
C LYS A 54 -18.31 9.12 20.03
N ARG A 55 -18.82 8.18 20.83
CA ARG A 55 -19.77 8.46 21.93
C ARG A 55 -19.19 9.34 23.03
N ASN A 56 -17.88 9.29 23.28
CA ASN A 56 -17.24 10.15 24.27
C ASN A 56 -17.41 11.66 23.95
N TYR A 57 -17.59 12.03 22.67
CA TYR A 57 -17.83 13.42 22.25
C TYR A 57 -19.27 13.90 22.47
N GLU A 58 -20.20 12.97 22.66
CA GLU A 58 -21.62 13.26 22.84
C GLU A 58 -21.99 13.31 24.34
N GLY A 59 -21.22 12.64 25.20
CA GLY A 59 -21.35 12.75 26.66
C GLY A 59 -20.77 14.05 27.22
N ASP A 60 -19.51 14.35 26.90
CA ASP A 60 -18.81 15.57 27.37
C ASP A 60 -19.51 16.87 26.93
N ALA A 61 -20.28 16.83 25.85
CA ALA A 61 -21.06 17.96 25.32
C ALA A 61 -22.40 18.20 26.07
N VAL A 62 -22.83 17.28 26.93
CA VAL A 62 -24.18 17.29 27.55
C VAL A 62 -24.14 17.24 29.09
N THR A 63 -23.08 16.69 29.70
CA THR A 63 -23.05 16.43 31.16
C THR A 63 -21.87 17.08 31.90
N GLY A 64 -21.45 18.28 31.50
CA GLY A 64 -20.49 19.08 32.26
C GLY A 64 -21.14 19.77 33.49
N PRO A 65 -20.80 19.41 34.74
CA PRO A 65 -21.17 20.21 35.90
C PRO A 65 -20.41 21.55 35.88
N THR A 66 -20.98 22.60 36.45
CA THR A 66 -20.49 24.00 36.39
C THR A 66 -19.17 24.29 37.11
N HIS A 67 -18.42 23.27 37.54
CA HIS A 67 -17.25 23.39 38.42
C HIS A 67 -16.11 22.44 38.04
N ALA A 68 -15.64 22.49 36.79
CA ALA A 68 -14.37 21.90 36.38
C ALA A 68 -13.70 22.72 35.25
N CYS A 69 -12.37 22.74 35.24
CA CYS A 69 -11.52 23.30 34.17
C CYS A 69 -11.67 24.80 33.87
N THR A 70 -11.09 25.66 34.72
CA THR A 70 -10.72 27.06 34.40
C THR A 70 -9.78 27.18 33.17
N ALA A 71 -9.23 26.07 32.68
CA ALA A 71 -8.51 25.98 31.41
C ALA A 71 -9.42 26.08 30.15
N CYS A 72 -10.75 26.00 30.30
CA CYS A 72 -11.70 26.06 29.18
C CYS A 72 -12.17 27.48 28.81
N GLU A 73 -11.80 28.52 29.57
CA GLU A 73 -12.22 29.91 29.30
C GLU A 73 -11.52 30.53 28.07
N MET A 74 -10.50 29.87 27.52
CA MET A 74 -10.07 30.09 26.13
C MET A 74 -10.71 29.05 25.22
N GLY A 75 -11.45 29.50 24.21
CA GLY A 75 -12.29 28.69 23.30
C GLY A 75 -11.57 27.71 22.36
N THR A 76 -10.38 27.22 22.72
CA THR A 76 -9.54 26.32 21.93
C THR A 76 -9.74 24.84 22.27
N GLY A 77 -10.23 24.52 23.48
CA GLY A 77 -10.34 23.13 23.98
C GLY A 77 -11.34 22.25 23.23
N THR A 78 -12.52 22.76 22.89
CA THR A 78 -13.56 22.00 22.16
C THR A 78 -13.15 21.69 20.72
N HIS A 79 -12.49 22.65 20.05
CA HIS A 79 -12.00 22.50 18.69
C HIS A 79 -10.84 21.51 18.60
N THR A 80 -9.87 21.59 19.52
CA THR A 80 -8.74 20.64 19.57
C THR A 80 -9.21 19.22 19.83
N CYS A 81 -10.10 19.00 20.81
CA CYS A 81 -10.60 17.66 21.14
C CYS A 81 -11.38 17.02 19.98
N ARG A 82 -12.22 17.78 19.26
CA ARG A 82 -12.88 17.31 18.01
C ARG A 82 -11.85 16.89 16.94
N SER A 83 -10.83 17.72 16.70
CA SER A 83 -9.85 17.51 15.63
C SER A 83 -9.01 16.22 15.77
N VAL A 84 -8.62 15.85 17.00
CA VAL A 84 -7.90 14.59 17.30
C VAL A 84 -8.70 13.37 16.85
N ASN A 85 -10.03 13.43 16.93
CA ASN A 85 -10.89 12.26 16.73
C ASN A 85 -11.35 12.14 15.28
N ASP A 86 -11.47 13.27 14.57
CA ASP A 86 -11.55 13.28 13.10
C ASP A 86 -10.27 12.77 12.43
N ALA A 87 -9.10 12.89 13.09
CA ALA A 87 -7.89 12.17 12.70
C ALA A 87 -7.97 10.67 13.03
N MET A 88 -8.35 10.30 14.26
CA MET A 88 -8.42 8.88 14.69
C MET A 88 -9.40 8.01 13.89
N LYS A 89 -10.54 8.56 13.44
CA LYS A 89 -11.50 7.83 12.59
C LYS A 89 -10.85 7.19 11.36
N LYS A 90 -9.87 7.86 10.75
CA LYS A 90 -9.18 7.38 9.54
C LYS A 90 -8.45 6.05 9.79
N TYR A 91 -7.69 5.97 10.88
CA TYR A 91 -6.97 4.76 11.27
C TYR A 91 -7.91 3.62 11.68
N HIS A 92 -9.00 3.92 12.40
CA HIS A 92 -10.00 2.92 12.78
C HIS A 92 -10.71 2.34 11.55
N ASN A 93 -11.08 3.18 10.57
CA ASN A 93 -11.70 2.72 9.33
C ASN A 93 -10.78 1.76 8.55
N ILE A 94 -9.47 2.05 8.49
CA ILE A 94 -8.50 1.18 7.83
C ILE A 94 -8.33 -0.15 8.60
N ALA A 95 -8.24 -0.11 9.94
CA ALA A 95 -8.15 -1.32 10.77
C ALA A 95 -9.39 -2.22 10.61
N ILE A 96 -10.59 -1.63 10.61
CA ILE A 96 -11.86 -2.34 10.35
C ILE A 96 -11.84 -3.00 8.96
N LEU A 97 -11.33 -2.31 7.93
CA LEU A 97 -11.24 -2.85 6.57
C LEU A 97 -10.23 -4.03 6.47
N ILE A 98 -9.08 -3.94 7.14
CA ILE A 98 -8.09 -5.05 7.17
C ILE A 98 -8.70 -6.30 7.86
N ILE A 99 -9.45 -6.11 8.93
CA ILE A 99 -10.06 -7.22 9.69
C ILE A 99 -11.30 -7.78 8.98
N SER A 100 -12.12 -6.95 8.31
CA SER A 100 -13.29 -7.43 7.58
C SER A 100 -12.89 -8.25 6.34
N LEU A 101 -11.90 -7.80 5.57
CA LEU A 101 -11.31 -8.57 4.47
C LEU A 101 -10.73 -9.91 4.97
N GLY A 102 -10.05 -9.91 6.12
CA GLY A 102 -9.54 -11.14 6.73
C GLY A 102 -10.64 -12.09 7.20
N THR A 103 -11.73 -11.55 7.76
CA THR A 103 -12.90 -12.35 8.16
C THR A 103 -13.50 -13.10 6.96
N VAL A 104 -13.63 -12.43 5.81
CA VAL A 104 -14.11 -13.04 4.56
C VAL A 104 -13.11 -14.08 4.03
N ALA A 105 -11.81 -13.76 4.02
CA ALA A 105 -10.78 -14.67 3.54
C ALA A 105 -10.69 -15.97 4.37
N TYR A 106 -10.69 -15.86 5.71
CA TYR A 106 -10.66 -17.03 6.59
C TYR A 106 -11.96 -17.84 6.52
N PHE A 107 -13.13 -17.20 6.40
CA PHE A 107 -14.40 -17.91 6.17
C PHE A 107 -14.38 -18.76 4.88
N LEU A 108 -13.83 -18.22 3.79
CA LEU A 108 -13.68 -18.96 2.52
C LEU A 108 -12.71 -20.13 2.68
N MET A 109 -11.52 -19.92 3.25
CA MET A 109 -10.54 -21.00 3.45
C MET A 109 -11.04 -22.09 4.41
N ALA A 110 -11.75 -21.72 5.48
CA ALA A 110 -12.37 -22.66 6.42
C ALA A 110 -13.49 -23.49 5.77
N SER A 111 -14.15 -22.93 4.75
CA SER A 111 -15.17 -23.60 3.94
C SER A 111 -14.58 -24.50 2.83
N ASP A 112 -13.25 -24.67 2.77
CA ASP A 112 -12.51 -25.28 1.64
C ASP A 112 -12.81 -24.61 0.29
N LEU A 113 -12.91 -23.27 0.28
CA LEU A 113 -13.15 -22.48 -0.92
C LEU A 113 -11.98 -21.53 -1.22
N GLY A 114 -11.82 -21.16 -2.49
CA GLY A 114 -10.79 -20.20 -2.91
C GLY A 114 -9.39 -20.79 -3.06
N TYR A 115 -9.31 -22.07 -3.44
CA TYR A 115 -8.08 -22.77 -3.79
C TYR A 115 -7.97 -23.08 -5.28
N THR A 116 -6.76 -23.48 -5.69
CA THR A 116 -6.48 -24.09 -6.99
C THR A 116 -5.49 -25.24 -6.84
N GLY A 117 -5.52 -26.22 -7.77
CA GLY A 117 -4.65 -27.39 -7.77
C GLY A 117 -3.42 -27.20 -8.64
N ILE A 118 -2.25 -27.13 -8.02
CA ILE A 118 -0.96 -26.92 -8.68
C ILE A 118 -0.07 -28.14 -8.43
N ALA A 119 0.53 -28.68 -9.49
CA ALA A 119 1.46 -29.79 -9.39
C ALA A 119 2.75 -29.36 -8.65
N THR A 120 3.19 -30.17 -7.69
CA THR A 120 4.41 -29.93 -6.91
C THR A 120 5.67 -30.12 -7.73
N GLU A 121 6.67 -29.29 -7.47
CA GLU A 121 8.01 -29.38 -8.07
C GLU A 121 8.94 -30.28 -7.27
N PHE A 122 8.95 -30.14 -5.94
CA PHE A 122 9.87 -30.86 -5.07
C PHE A 122 9.20 -32.02 -4.34
N SER A 123 9.83 -33.19 -4.38
CA SER A 123 9.40 -34.41 -3.68
C SER A 123 9.72 -34.38 -2.16
N HIS A 124 9.38 -33.28 -1.46
CA HIS A 124 9.69 -33.12 -0.03
C HIS A 124 8.58 -33.63 0.89
N HIS A 125 7.42 -32.99 0.95
CA HIS A 125 6.28 -33.47 1.76
C HIS A 125 5.40 -34.49 1.00
N VAL A 126 5.20 -34.27 -0.30
CA VAL A 126 4.52 -35.19 -1.22
C VAL A 126 5.34 -35.30 -2.52
N PRO A 127 5.23 -36.41 -3.28
CA PRO A 127 5.99 -36.58 -4.52
C PRO A 127 5.79 -35.44 -5.52
N GLU A 128 6.81 -35.19 -6.35
CA GLU A 128 6.74 -34.32 -7.52
C GLU A 128 5.57 -34.72 -8.44
N GLY A 129 4.97 -33.73 -9.13
CA GLY A 129 3.80 -33.91 -9.98
C GLY A 129 2.48 -34.06 -9.23
N THR A 130 2.49 -34.28 -7.91
CA THR A 130 1.28 -34.40 -7.08
C THR A 130 0.51 -33.07 -7.08
N SER A 131 -0.80 -33.12 -7.33
CA SER A 131 -1.64 -31.91 -7.27
C SER A 131 -1.82 -31.47 -5.80
N ARG A 132 -1.26 -30.32 -5.45
CA ARG A 132 -1.34 -29.69 -4.13
C ARG A 132 -2.31 -28.52 -4.17
N GLN A 133 -3.14 -28.44 -3.13
CA GLN A 133 -4.09 -27.35 -2.93
C GLN A 133 -3.35 -26.08 -2.51
N ILE A 134 -3.55 -24.98 -3.23
CA ILE A 134 -2.98 -23.65 -2.92
C ILE A 134 -4.11 -22.63 -2.84
N PHE A 135 -4.27 -22.01 -1.67
CA PHE A 135 -5.37 -21.09 -1.36
C PHE A 135 -5.06 -19.67 -1.80
N TYR A 136 -5.30 -19.38 -3.08
CA TYR A 136 -5.03 -18.06 -3.67
C TYR A 136 -5.77 -16.90 -2.97
N VAL A 137 -6.92 -17.17 -2.34
CA VAL A 137 -7.68 -16.16 -1.56
C VAL A 137 -6.86 -15.56 -0.42
N ARG A 138 -5.94 -16.31 0.19
CA ARG A 138 -4.97 -15.80 1.18
C ARG A 138 -4.14 -14.65 0.62
N TRP A 139 -3.62 -14.83 -0.60
CA TRP A 139 -2.78 -13.84 -1.24
C TRP A 139 -3.55 -12.66 -1.85
N VAL A 140 -4.79 -12.88 -2.32
CA VAL A 140 -5.71 -11.80 -2.68
C VAL A 140 -6.00 -10.90 -1.46
N TYR A 141 -6.21 -11.51 -0.29
CA TYR A 141 -6.35 -10.76 0.96
C TYR A 141 -5.07 -9.96 1.29
N TYR A 142 -3.89 -10.58 1.20
CA TYR A 142 -2.63 -9.89 1.51
C TYR A 142 -2.33 -8.75 0.53
N ALA A 143 -2.62 -8.93 -0.77
CA ALA A 143 -2.50 -7.89 -1.79
C ALA A 143 -3.37 -6.66 -1.53
N LEU A 144 -4.48 -6.81 -0.78
CA LEU A 144 -5.32 -5.69 -0.33
C LEU A 144 -4.90 -5.14 1.05
N SER A 145 -4.52 -6.00 2.00
CA SER A 145 -4.22 -5.57 3.37
C SER A 145 -2.84 -4.93 3.54
N MET A 146 -1.80 -5.40 2.82
CA MET A 146 -0.44 -4.85 2.96
C MET A 146 -0.32 -3.38 2.47
N PRO A 147 -1.00 -2.97 1.38
CA PRO A 147 -1.20 -1.56 1.04
C PRO A 147 -1.85 -0.75 2.16
N LEU A 148 -2.92 -1.26 2.77
CA LEU A 148 -3.66 -0.57 3.83
C LEU A 148 -2.80 -0.32 5.07
N TYR A 149 -1.98 -1.28 5.51
CA TYR A 149 -0.98 -1.05 6.56
C TYR A 149 0.03 0.05 6.17
N THR A 150 0.50 0.04 4.92
CA THR A 150 1.50 1.00 4.44
C THR A 150 0.95 2.43 4.42
N VAL A 151 -0.35 2.58 4.09
CA VAL A 151 -1.08 3.84 4.27
C VAL A 151 -1.15 4.24 5.75
N MET A 152 -1.42 3.31 6.69
CA MET A 152 -1.40 3.65 8.12
C MET A 152 -0.03 4.15 8.60
N PHE A 153 1.07 3.49 8.21
CA PHE A 153 2.43 3.92 8.54
C PHE A 153 2.76 5.30 7.96
N THR A 154 2.51 5.50 6.67
CA THR A 154 2.85 6.76 6.00
C THR A 154 1.98 7.94 6.44
N LEU A 155 0.73 7.69 6.89
CA LEU A 155 -0.10 8.70 7.54
C LEU A 155 0.43 9.13 8.92
N VAL A 156 0.97 8.22 9.74
CA VAL A 156 1.63 8.56 11.02
C VAL A 156 2.95 9.30 10.78
N ALA A 157 3.65 8.99 9.69
CA ALA A 157 4.87 9.69 9.29
C ALA A 157 4.63 11.11 8.74
N HIS A 158 3.42 11.40 8.25
CA HIS A 158 3.11 12.57 7.42
C HIS A 158 3.97 12.64 6.13
N ALA A 159 4.15 11.49 5.48
CA ALA A 159 4.96 11.37 4.26
C ALA A 159 4.35 12.13 3.06
N GLN A 160 5.18 12.42 2.05
CA GLN A 160 4.74 13.08 0.82
C GLN A 160 3.93 12.11 -0.06
N LEU A 161 2.97 12.65 -0.82
CA LEU A 161 2.02 11.87 -1.64
C LEU A 161 2.70 10.90 -2.62
N ALA A 162 3.84 11.28 -3.19
CA ALA A 162 4.62 10.42 -4.08
C ALA A 162 5.16 9.18 -3.36
N ASP A 163 5.69 9.34 -2.14
CA ASP A 163 6.23 8.24 -1.34
C ASP A 163 5.11 7.36 -0.77
N ILE A 164 3.98 7.96 -0.37
CA ILE A 164 2.75 7.22 0.00
C ILE A 164 2.33 6.31 -1.16
N PHE A 165 2.19 6.86 -2.37
CA PHE A 165 1.77 6.11 -3.55
C PHE A 165 2.75 4.98 -3.88
N LEU A 166 4.05 5.29 -3.96
CA LEU A 166 5.09 4.33 -4.31
C LEU A 166 5.19 3.18 -3.29
N ALA A 167 5.21 3.49 -1.99
CA ALA A 167 5.26 2.48 -0.94
C ALA A 167 3.99 1.61 -0.94
N THR A 168 2.82 2.21 -1.18
CA THR A 168 1.52 1.51 -1.26
C THR A 168 1.47 0.56 -2.46
N CYS A 169 2.00 0.97 -3.62
CA CYS A 169 2.15 0.09 -4.78
C CYS A 169 3.10 -1.09 -4.50
N MET A 170 4.27 -0.83 -3.92
CA MET A 170 5.25 -1.90 -3.59
C MET A 170 4.69 -2.91 -2.58
N ALA A 171 3.88 -2.44 -1.64
CA ALA A 171 3.14 -3.28 -0.70
C ALA A 171 2.07 -4.17 -1.36
N ALA A 172 1.53 -3.78 -2.52
CA ALA A 172 0.66 -4.63 -3.35
C ALA A 172 1.48 -5.59 -4.24
N SER A 173 2.65 -5.15 -4.73
CA SER A 173 3.47 -5.92 -5.66
C SER A 173 4.02 -7.21 -5.05
N TRP A 174 4.50 -7.23 -3.80
CA TRP A 174 5.12 -8.44 -3.24
C TRP A 174 4.13 -9.58 -2.96
N PRO A 175 2.90 -9.39 -2.42
CA PRO A 175 1.94 -10.49 -2.28
C PRO A 175 1.40 -10.98 -3.62
N ILE A 176 1.29 -10.10 -4.63
CA ILE A 176 0.91 -10.47 -6.00
C ILE A 176 2.00 -11.31 -6.67
N ALA A 177 3.27 -10.97 -6.48
CA ALA A 177 4.39 -11.77 -6.98
C ALA A 177 4.46 -13.16 -6.32
N LEU A 178 4.24 -13.26 -5.01
CA LEU A 178 4.14 -14.55 -4.31
C LEU A 178 2.91 -15.38 -4.72
N LEU A 179 1.77 -14.73 -4.99
CA LEU A 179 0.60 -15.40 -5.58
C LEU A 179 0.95 -16.02 -6.93
N ILE A 180 1.42 -15.22 -7.87
CA ILE A 180 1.73 -15.69 -9.23
C ILE A 180 2.83 -16.77 -9.18
N GLY A 181 3.84 -16.59 -8.33
CA GLY A 181 4.86 -17.62 -8.08
C GLY A 181 4.28 -18.95 -7.61
N GLY A 182 3.32 -18.93 -6.68
CA GLY A 182 2.63 -20.14 -6.20
C GLY A 182 1.77 -20.84 -7.25
N LEU A 183 1.39 -20.16 -8.33
CA LEU A 183 0.66 -20.75 -9.45
C LEU A 183 1.58 -21.37 -10.52
N ILE A 184 2.88 -21.09 -10.49
CA ILE A 184 3.86 -21.65 -11.42
C ILE A 184 4.29 -23.04 -10.93
N ARG A 185 4.21 -24.04 -11.81
CA ARG A 185 4.61 -25.43 -11.49
C ARG A 185 6.14 -25.62 -11.49
N THR A 186 6.85 -24.88 -12.34
CA THR A 186 8.30 -25.00 -12.57
C THR A 186 9.13 -24.04 -11.71
N SER A 187 10.46 -24.23 -11.72
CA SER A 187 11.44 -23.44 -10.93
C SER A 187 11.41 -21.93 -11.16
N TYR A 188 10.76 -21.45 -12.23
CA TYR A 188 10.53 -20.04 -12.50
C TYR A 188 9.78 -19.31 -11.36
N LYS A 189 9.06 -20.03 -10.49
CA LYS A 189 8.47 -19.49 -9.25
C LYS A 189 9.49 -18.74 -8.38
N TRP A 190 10.74 -19.20 -8.34
CA TRP A 190 11.79 -18.59 -7.52
C TRP A 190 12.25 -17.23 -8.05
N GLY A 191 12.08 -16.97 -9.35
CA GLY A 191 12.29 -15.63 -9.92
C GLY A 191 11.29 -14.61 -9.36
N LEU A 192 10.00 -15.01 -9.24
CA LEU A 192 8.98 -14.18 -8.62
C LEU A 192 9.14 -14.06 -7.10
N PHE A 193 9.65 -15.09 -6.43
CA PHE A 193 10.04 -14.99 -5.01
C PHE A 193 11.13 -13.93 -4.79
N VAL A 194 12.20 -13.94 -5.59
CA VAL A 194 13.27 -12.93 -5.51
C VAL A 194 12.74 -11.52 -5.81
N LEU A 195 11.89 -11.36 -6.83
CA LEU A 195 11.24 -10.07 -7.13
C LEU A 195 10.33 -9.61 -5.98
N ALA A 196 9.57 -10.51 -5.35
CA ALA A 196 8.76 -10.21 -4.18
C ALA A 196 9.61 -9.73 -2.99
N VAL A 197 10.74 -10.39 -2.72
CA VAL A 197 11.72 -9.96 -1.70
C VAL A 197 12.28 -8.56 -2.03
N ILE A 198 12.59 -8.27 -3.30
CA ILE A 198 13.06 -6.94 -3.72
C ILE A 198 11.98 -5.87 -3.51
N PHE A 199 10.74 -6.10 -3.93
CA PHE A 199 9.62 -5.16 -3.72
C PHE A 199 9.37 -4.91 -2.23
N TYR A 200 9.45 -5.95 -1.40
CA TYR A 200 9.32 -5.86 0.05
C TYR A 200 10.47 -5.10 0.71
N LEU A 201 11.72 -5.39 0.37
CA LEU A 201 12.88 -4.66 0.88
C LEU A 201 12.84 -3.18 0.47
N TYR A 202 12.35 -2.88 -0.73
CA TYR A 202 12.15 -1.50 -1.19
C TYR A 202 11.00 -0.80 -0.46
N GLN A 203 9.88 -1.49 -0.18
CA GLN A 203 8.83 -1.01 0.72
C GLN A 203 9.40 -0.68 2.12
N MET A 204 10.26 -1.55 2.66
CA MET A 204 10.89 -1.34 3.98
C MET A 204 11.87 -0.16 3.96
N TYR A 205 12.66 -0.01 2.88
CA TYR A 205 13.51 1.16 2.67
C TYR A 205 12.71 2.47 2.64
N LEU A 206 11.59 2.50 1.91
CA LEU A 206 10.73 3.70 1.85
C LEU A 206 10.18 4.08 3.24
N LEU A 207 9.81 3.11 4.07
CA LEU A 207 9.34 3.34 5.45
C LEU A 207 10.49 3.67 6.44
N ALA A 208 11.69 3.15 6.22
CA ALA A 208 12.86 3.36 7.08
C ALA A 208 13.70 4.61 6.73
N GLY A 209 13.52 5.16 5.52
CA GLY A 209 14.20 6.36 5.03
C GLY A 209 13.22 7.50 4.72
N PRO A 210 12.75 7.69 3.46
CA PRO A 210 11.89 8.80 3.06
C PRO A 210 10.65 9.05 3.92
N CYS A 211 9.94 7.98 4.32
CA CYS A 211 8.75 8.07 5.16
C CYS A 211 9.05 7.88 6.66
N ARG A 212 10.31 7.98 7.10
CA ARG A 212 10.67 7.70 8.50
C ARG A 212 10.27 8.84 9.44
N ARG A 213 9.58 8.47 10.52
CA ARG A 213 9.51 9.31 11.73
C ARG A 213 10.47 8.76 12.80
N SER A 214 11.40 9.59 13.28
CA SER A 214 12.37 9.19 14.31
C SER A 214 11.80 9.23 15.74
N SER A 215 10.67 8.56 15.97
CA SER A 215 10.16 8.28 17.31
C SER A 215 10.26 6.78 17.62
N LEU A 216 10.57 6.43 18.87
CA LEU A 216 10.67 5.03 19.30
C LEU A 216 9.38 4.22 19.03
N PRO A 217 8.16 4.77 19.24
CA PRO A 217 6.94 4.06 18.87
C PRO A 217 6.91 3.71 17.38
N TYR A 218 7.11 4.68 16.47
CA TYR A 218 7.12 4.44 15.01
C TYR A 218 8.13 3.36 14.62
N LEU A 219 9.37 3.44 15.13
CA LEU A 219 10.43 2.49 14.82
C LEU A 219 10.15 1.09 15.39
N SER A 220 9.52 0.97 16.57
CA SER A 220 9.11 -0.32 17.12
C SER A 220 8.00 -0.98 16.30
N GLY A 221 7.02 -0.18 15.82
CA GLY A 221 6.00 -0.64 14.89
C GLY A 221 6.59 -1.12 13.56
N LEU A 222 7.52 -0.35 13.01
CA LEU A 222 8.20 -0.71 11.75
C LEU A 222 9.07 -1.97 11.91
N GLY A 223 9.75 -2.14 13.05
CA GLY A 223 10.51 -3.35 13.37
C GLY A 223 9.62 -4.60 13.47
N ALA A 224 8.45 -4.49 14.10
CA ALA A 224 7.47 -5.58 14.13
C ALA A 224 6.91 -5.88 12.73
N PHE A 225 6.59 -4.84 11.94
CA PHE A 225 6.15 -5.00 10.55
C PHE A 225 7.21 -5.70 9.68
N ALA A 226 8.48 -5.36 9.87
CA ALA A 226 9.61 -6.00 9.21
C ALA A 226 9.79 -7.47 9.65
N LEU A 227 9.66 -7.77 10.93
CA LEU A 227 9.73 -9.14 11.45
C LEU A 227 8.64 -10.03 10.85
N PHE A 228 7.38 -9.60 10.91
CA PHE A 228 6.27 -10.39 10.38
C PHE A 228 6.36 -10.57 8.86
N GLY A 229 6.77 -9.55 8.12
CA GLY A 229 7.04 -9.65 6.68
C GLY A 229 7.99 -10.80 6.33
N VAL A 230 9.16 -10.84 6.98
CA VAL A 230 10.14 -11.94 6.80
C VAL A 230 9.54 -13.32 7.12
N LEU A 231 8.70 -13.43 8.15
CA LEU A 231 8.03 -14.69 8.49
C LEU A 231 7.04 -15.17 7.40
N TYR A 232 6.39 -14.27 6.65
CA TYR A 232 5.56 -14.66 5.48
C TYR A 232 6.40 -15.21 4.32
N PHE A 233 7.59 -14.64 4.07
CA PHE A 233 8.51 -15.14 3.03
C PHE A 233 9.08 -16.52 3.38
N ILE A 234 9.46 -16.74 4.65
CA ILE A 234 9.91 -18.06 5.13
C ILE A 234 8.77 -19.08 5.00
N ALA A 235 7.55 -18.71 5.41
CA ALA A 235 6.38 -19.58 5.28
C ALA A 235 6.13 -20.00 3.81
N TRP A 236 6.18 -19.07 2.86
CA TRP A 236 5.97 -19.35 1.43
C TRP A 236 7.09 -20.25 0.87
N GLY A 237 8.34 -19.98 1.26
CA GLY A 237 9.49 -20.81 0.89
C GLY A 237 9.35 -22.25 1.36
N CYS A 238 8.80 -22.48 2.54
CA CYS A 238 8.51 -23.82 3.07
C CYS A 238 7.20 -24.44 2.52
N ALA A 239 6.20 -23.64 2.14
CA ALA A 239 4.88 -24.09 1.71
C ALA A 239 4.77 -24.18 0.18
N GLU A 240 4.31 -23.12 -0.50
CA GLU A 240 4.06 -23.11 -1.94
C GLU A 240 5.34 -23.25 -2.79
N GLY A 241 6.47 -22.68 -2.33
CA GLY A 241 7.75 -22.74 -3.03
C GLY A 241 8.39 -24.13 -2.96
N GLY A 242 8.77 -24.54 -1.75
CA GLY A 242 9.56 -25.75 -1.49
C GLY A 242 8.78 -27.03 -1.20
N ASN A 243 7.46 -26.99 -1.02
CA ASN A 243 6.64 -28.18 -0.67
C ASN A 243 7.17 -28.96 0.56
N VAL A 244 7.73 -28.26 1.55
CA VAL A 244 8.29 -28.86 2.78
C VAL A 244 7.20 -29.07 3.84
N ILE A 245 6.20 -28.18 3.90
CA ILE A 245 5.07 -28.29 4.82
C ILE A 245 3.74 -28.61 4.10
N SER A 246 2.90 -29.39 4.79
CA SER A 246 1.60 -29.83 4.29
C SER A 246 0.62 -28.66 4.12
N THR A 247 -0.42 -28.87 3.32
CA THR A 247 -1.56 -27.94 3.15
C THR A 247 -2.23 -27.60 4.50
N THR A 248 -2.19 -28.49 5.48
CA THR A 248 -2.65 -28.18 6.86
C THR A 248 -1.60 -27.38 7.64
N GLY A 249 -0.31 -27.71 7.50
CA GLY A 249 0.79 -27.04 8.18
C GLY A 249 0.92 -25.56 7.81
N GLU A 250 0.74 -25.22 6.53
CA GLU A 250 0.72 -23.81 6.10
C GLU A 250 -0.46 -23.03 6.72
N MET A 251 -1.62 -23.65 6.92
CA MET A 251 -2.79 -22.97 7.51
C MET A 251 -2.61 -22.70 9.00
N VAL A 252 -1.92 -23.61 9.70
CA VAL A 252 -1.49 -23.38 11.09
C VAL A 252 -0.46 -22.25 11.13
N TRP A 253 0.57 -22.30 10.29
CA TRP A 253 1.64 -21.28 10.25
C TRP A 253 1.08 -19.88 9.92
N TYR A 254 0.37 -19.73 8.80
CA TYR A 254 -0.23 -18.47 8.40
C TYR A 254 -1.31 -18.01 9.37
N GLY A 255 -2.14 -18.90 9.90
CA GLY A 255 -3.16 -18.55 10.90
C GLY A 255 -2.56 -17.98 12.19
N ILE A 256 -1.45 -18.54 12.69
CA ILE A 256 -0.74 -18.02 13.87
C ILE A 256 -0.15 -16.64 13.59
N ILE A 257 0.57 -16.48 12.47
CA ILE A 257 1.12 -15.18 12.07
C ILE A 257 0.00 -14.15 11.91
N ASP A 258 -1.11 -14.53 11.29
CA ASP A 258 -2.23 -13.64 11.03
C ASP A 258 -2.94 -13.19 12.28
N VAL A 259 -3.18 -14.07 13.25
CA VAL A 259 -3.75 -13.69 14.54
C VAL A 259 -2.84 -12.72 15.28
N LEU A 260 -1.52 -12.91 15.26
CA LEU A 260 -0.56 -12.00 15.89
C LEU A 260 -0.44 -10.65 15.15
N PHE A 261 -0.36 -10.68 13.81
CA PHE A 261 -0.07 -9.52 12.98
C PHE A 261 -1.29 -8.71 12.56
N LYS A 262 -2.49 -9.32 12.52
CA LYS A 262 -3.73 -8.60 12.29
C LYS A 262 -4.28 -8.03 13.60
N PRO A 263 -5.12 -8.70 14.40
CA PRO A 263 -5.79 -8.04 15.53
C PRO A 263 -4.83 -7.51 16.60
N PHE A 264 -3.85 -8.27 17.08
CA PHE A 264 -2.97 -7.80 18.17
C PHE A 264 -2.05 -6.64 17.74
N PHE A 265 -1.36 -6.76 16.61
CA PHE A 265 -0.51 -5.67 16.09
C PHE A 265 -1.33 -4.45 15.62
N LEU A 266 -2.56 -4.60 15.10
CA LEU A 266 -3.44 -3.45 14.82
C LEU A 266 -3.85 -2.71 16.11
N ILE A 267 -4.18 -3.42 17.20
CA ILE A 267 -4.45 -2.77 18.50
C ILE A 267 -3.23 -1.96 18.96
N PHE A 268 -2.04 -2.56 18.91
CA PHE A 268 -0.78 -1.88 19.22
C PHE A 268 -0.55 -0.64 18.35
N PHE A 269 -0.74 -0.76 17.02
CA PHE A 269 -0.55 0.36 16.10
C PHE A 269 -1.59 1.49 16.29
N LEU A 270 -2.85 1.18 16.61
CA LEU A 270 -3.85 2.21 16.92
C LEU A 270 -3.51 2.97 18.21
N LEU A 271 -2.96 2.31 19.22
CA LEU A 271 -2.49 2.96 20.46
C LEU A 271 -1.31 3.90 20.18
N LEU A 272 -0.33 3.43 19.38
CA LEU A 272 0.80 4.23 18.87
C LEU A 272 0.31 5.47 18.10
N ALA A 273 -0.59 5.28 17.13
CA ALA A 273 -1.11 6.37 16.31
C ALA A 273 -1.90 7.40 17.14
N ARG A 274 -2.64 6.95 18.17
CA ARG A 274 -3.32 7.84 19.13
C ARG A 274 -2.33 8.70 19.91
N GLU A 275 -1.18 8.16 20.31
CA GLU A 275 -0.17 8.92 21.05
C GLU A 275 0.55 9.97 20.17
N GLU A 276 0.96 9.59 18.95
CA GLU A 276 1.58 10.53 18.00
C GLU A 276 0.60 11.64 17.58
N VAL A 277 -0.67 11.34 17.32
CA VAL A 277 -1.67 12.37 17.02
C VAL A 277 -1.93 13.26 18.23
N ARG A 278 -2.03 12.72 19.46
CA ARG A 278 -2.15 13.56 20.68
C ARG A 278 -1.03 14.59 20.76
N LYS A 279 0.23 14.18 20.55
CA LYS A 279 1.41 15.07 20.58
C LYS A 279 1.40 16.18 19.53
N HIS A 280 0.67 16.04 18.42
CA HIS A 280 0.55 17.09 17.39
C HIS A 280 -0.60 18.08 17.66
N HIS A 281 -1.62 17.68 18.43
CA HIS A 281 -2.76 18.53 18.79
C HIS A 281 -2.66 19.15 20.19
N GLU A 282 -1.74 18.68 21.02
CA GLU A 282 -1.36 19.29 22.30
C GLU A 282 -0.72 20.67 22.03
N PRO A 283 -1.23 21.76 22.62
CA PRO A 283 -0.69 23.09 22.37
C PRO A 283 0.75 23.14 22.88
N ARG A 284 1.70 23.52 22.00
CA ARG A 284 3.07 23.82 22.44
C ARG A 284 3.02 25.00 23.39
N ASN A 285 3.20 24.74 24.68
CA ASN A 285 3.55 25.77 25.65
C ASN A 285 4.80 26.49 25.13
N LEU A 286 4.66 27.78 24.78
CA LEU A 286 5.78 28.67 24.43
C LEU A 286 6.53 29.04 25.71
N GLY A 287 7.14 28.01 26.32
CA GLY A 287 7.72 28.00 27.66
C GLY A 287 9.09 28.65 27.75
N ALA A 288 9.22 29.87 27.26
CA ALA A 288 10.34 30.76 27.50
C ALA A 288 9.87 32.20 27.37
N ALA A 289 9.13 32.68 28.38
CA ALA A 289 9.01 34.12 28.56
C ALA A 289 10.41 34.64 28.94
N GLU A 290 11.00 35.49 28.10
CA GLU A 290 12.17 36.26 28.52
C GLU A 290 11.74 37.18 29.67
N THR A 291 12.04 36.80 30.90
CA THR A 291 12.04 37.70 32.06
C THR A 291 13.27 38.61 31.98
N GLY A 292 13.42 39.29 30.84
CA GLY A 292 14.37 40.36 30.62
C GLY A 292 13.90 41.59 31.36
N LEU A 293 14.62 41.97 32.42
CA LEU A 293 14.32 43.12 33.25
C LEU A 293 14.35 44.41 32.41
N ALA A 294 13.19 44.99 32.12
CA ALA A 294 13.08 46.21 31.35
C ALA A 294 13.54 47.43 32.19
N PRO A 295 14.61 48.15 31.80
CA PRO A 295 15.01 49.38 32.49
C PRO A 295 14.06 50.52 32.12
N THR A 296 13.54 51.22 33.14
CA THR A 296 12.66 52.37 32.95
C THR A 296 13.47 53.62 32.57
N THR A 297 13.44 54.03 31.31
CA THR A 297 13.82 55.38 30.88
C THR A 297 12.76 55.99 29.96
N SER A 298 12.30 57.18 30.31
CA SER A 298 11.30 57.96 29.58
C SER A 298 11.92 58.70 28.39
N GLY A 299 11.29 58.69 27.21
CA GLY A 299 11.75 59.52 26.09
C GLY A 299 10.89 59.50 24.82
N ALA A 300 10.25 60.64 24.55
CA ALA A 300 9.95 61.21 23.23
C ALA A 300 9.17 60.42 22.14
N THR A 301 8.00 60.99 21.81
CA THR A 301 7.50 61.22 20.43
C THR A 301 7.02 60.03 19.59
N ALA A 302 5.74 60.05 19.22
CA ALA A 302 5.14 59.18 18.21
C ALA A 302 5.08 59.85 16.83
N THR A 303 5.21 59.07 15.74
CA THR A 303 4.66 59.41 14.43
C THR A 303 4.52 58.20 13.48
N HIS A 304 3.50 58.29 12.62
CA HIS A 304 3.27 57.52 11.38
C HIS A 304 2.80 56.04 11.40
N TYR A 305 2.27 55.64 10.24
CA TYR A 305 1.18 54.68 10.04
C TYR A 305 1.54 53.60 8.98
N THR A 306 0.97 52.39 9.13
CA THR A 306 0.87 51.31 8.10
C THR A 306 2.20 50.70 7.59
N HIS A 307 2.26 49.53 6.95
CA HIS A 307 1.22 48.61 6.45
C HIS A 307 1.69 47.14 6.54
N SER A 308 0.77 46.16 6.64
CA SER A 308 1.12 44.73 6.67
C SER A 308 1.46 44.17 5.27
N PRO A 309 2.52 43.35 5.11
CA PRO A 309 2.81 42.65 3.86
C PRO A 309 2.19 41.23 3.82
N ARG A 310 1.43 40.91 2.76
CA ARG A 310 1.06 39.53 2.41
C ARG A 310 2.17 38.92 1.54
N LEU A 311 2.65 37.72 1.86
CA LEU A 311 3.77 37.11 1.12
C LEU A 311 3.29 36.50 -0.21
N GLY A 312 3.48 37.26 -1.30
CA GLY A 312 3.07 36.88 -2.66
C GLY A 312 4.19 36.24 -3.49
N LYS A 313 4.03 34.94 -3.79
CA LYS A 313 4.41 34.24 -5.04
C LYS A 313 5.48 34.94 -5.92
N LYS A 314 6.75 34.57 -5.78
CA LYS A 314 7.77 34.72 -6.83
C LYS A 314 8.37 33.37 -7.22
N MET A 315 8.07 32.97 -8.45
CA MET A 315 8.77 31.91 -9.19
C MET A 315 10.10 32.47 -9.74
N PHE A 316 10.99 31.56 -10.15
CA PHE A 316 11.99 31.70 -11.22
C PHE A 316 12.66 33.09 -11.40
N ASP A 317 13.92 33.21 -10.95
CA ASP A 317 15.08 33.32 -11.87
C ASP A 317 16.37 33.76 -11.14
N ARG A 318 17.27 32.78 -10.90
CA ARG A 318 18.73 33.00 -10.85
C ARG A 318 19.51 31.68 -10.73
N PHE A 319 20.24 31.31 -11.78
CA PHE A 319 21.62 30.81 -11.75
C PHE A 319 22.14 30.77 -13.20
N GLY A 320 23.33 31.34 -13.45
CA GLY A 320 23.90 31.45 -14.80
C GLY A 320 24.35 32.88 -15.15
N HIS A 321 25.49 33.30 -14.59
CA HIS A 321 26.26 34.43 -15.11
C HIS A 321 27.60 33.89 -15.63
N HIS A 322 27.96 34.25 -16.86
CA HIS A 322 29.33 34.21 -17.37
C HIS A 322 29.51 35.41 -18.30
N ASP A 323 30.63 36.12 -18.14
CA ASP A 323 30.84 37.44 -18.74
C ASP A 323 31.67 37.36 -20.03
N ALA A 324 31.33 38.18 -21.02
CA ALA A 324 32.18 38.56 -22.15
C ALA A 324 31.81 39.99 -22.62
N PRO A 325 32.78 40.86 -23.01
CA PRO A 325 32.55 42.30 -23.01
C PRO A 325 32.46 42.98 -24.39
N LEU A 326 31.73 44.11 -24.40
CA LEU A 326 31.91 45.37 -25.15
C LEU A 326 32.18 45.37 -26.69
N SER A 327 31.65 46.42 -27.35
CA SER A 327 31.71 46.61 -28.81
C SER A 327 32.57 47.81 -29.23
N GLU A 328 33.24 47.71 -30.38
CA GLU A 328 33.66 48.86 -31.20
C GLU A 328 33.09 48.78 -32.63
N LYS A 329 33.39 49.77 -33.49
CA LYS A 329 32.67 50.20 -34.71
C LYS A 329 33.69 50.64 -35.79
N PRO A 330 33.34 51.06 -37.04
CA PRO A 330 32.10 50.93 -37.84
C PRO A 330 32.33 50.59 -39.37
N ALA A 331 31.29 50.73 -40.21
CA ALA A 331 31.29 50.95 -41.69
C ALA A 331 31.57 49.71 -42.60
N THR A 332 31.23 49.64 -43.91
CA THR A 332 30.73 50.63 -44.92
C THR A 332 29.96 49.94 -46.09
N GLY A 333 29.08 50.66 -46.84
CA GLY A 333 28.50 50.26 -48.16
C GLY A 333 27.32 49.27 -48.10
N MET A 334 26.15 49.43 -48.76
CA MET A 334 25.80 49.66 -50.19
C MET A 334 26.33 48.58 -51.15
N ALA A 335 25.61 48.08 -52.17
CA ALA A 335 24.20 47.97 -52.60
C ALA A 335 24.22 47.44 -54.07
N ALA A 336 23.10 46.94 -54.61
CA ALA A 336 22.96 46.43 -56.01
C ALA A 336 23.70 45.07 -56.29
N THR A 337 23.37 44.24 -57.30
CA THR A 337 22.34 44.32 -58.37
C THR A 337 21.86 42.90 -58.81
N GLU A 338 20.69 42.83 -59.48
CA GLU A 338 20.25 41.93 -60.59
C GLU A 338 20.82 40.49 -60.74
N ALA A 339 19.96 39.45 -60.71
CA ALA A 339 19.30 38.79 -61.88
C ALA A 339 20.11 37.57 -62.42
N THR A 340 19.54 36.50 -63.00
CA THR A 340 18.44 36.42 -63.99
C THR A 340 17.72 35.05 -63.94
N ALA A 341 16.48 34.97 -64.46
CA ALA A 341 15.68 33.74 -64.69
C ALA A 341 15.79 33.32 -66.20
N PRO A 342 14.84 32.62 -66.86
CA PRO A 342 13.80 31.64 -66.45
C PRO A 342 14.29 30.19 -66.76
N THR A 343 13.55 29.12 -67.06
CA THR A 343 12.12 28.74 -67.30
C THR A 343 11.94 27.29 -66.77
N GLY A 344 10.80 26.57 -66.80
CA GLY A 344 9.44 26.84 -67.27
C GLY A 344 8.80 25.56 -67.87
N GLU A 345 7.74 25.05 -67.20
CA GLU A 345 6.49 24.48 -67.78
C GLU A 345 6.55 23.16 -68.61
N THR A 346 5.52 22.32 -68.78
CA THR A 346 4.06 22.18 -68.41
C THR A 346 3.68 20.67 -68.59
N ASP A 347 2.54 20.06 -68.20
CA ASP A 347 1.47 20.28 -67.20
C ASP A 347 0.60 18.98 -67.04
N MET A 348 -0.41 19.01 -66.13
CA MET A 348 -1.44 18.03 -65.71
C MET A 348 -1.93 16.87 -66.64
N GLY A 349 -2.43 15.77 -66.01
CA GLY A 349 -3.37 14.83 -66.65
C GLY A 349 -3.82 13.56 -65.86
N THR A 350 -4.98 13.62 -65.20
CA THR A 350 -5.92 12.53 -64.78
C THR A 350 -5.66 11.03 -65.05
N GLY A 351 -6.00 10.12 -64.10
CA GLY A 351 -6.20 8.67 -64.38
C GLY A 351 -6.68 7.81 -63.19
N GLN A 352 -7.56 6.81 -63.43
CA GLN A 352 -8.24 5.96 -62.42
C GLN A 352 -7.89 4.46 -62.55
N MET A 353 -8.15 3.66 -61.49
CA MET A 353 -8.15 2.17 -61.43
C MET A 353 -6.78 1.46 -61.65
N GLY A 354 -6.55 0.19 -61.28
CA GLY A 354 -7.33 -0.79 -60.48
C GLY A 354 -6.88 -2.26 -60.78
N GLN A 355 -7.25 -3.23 -59.90
CA GLN A 355 -7.01 -4.71 -60.05
C GLN A 355 -5.52 -5.18 -60.02
N ALA A 356 -5.16 -6.45 -59.76
CA ALA A 356 -5.77 -7.55 -58.97
C ALA A 356 -4.72 -8.66 -58.62
N ASN A 357 -5.09 -9.57 -57.70
CA ASN A 357 -4.39 -10.82 -57.31
C ASN A 357 -4.95 -12.03 -58.14
N PRO A 358 -4.63 -13.33 -57.97
CA PRO A 358 -3.45 -14.07 -57.42
C PRO A 358 -2.92 -15.20 -58.36
N ARG A 359 -1.93 -16.04 -57.93
CA ARG A 359 -2.05 -17.54 -57.81
C ARG A 359 -0.73 -18.31 -57.57
N PHE A 360 -0.90 -19.59 -57.17
CA PHE A 360 0.10 -20.65 -56.93
C PHE A 360 0.71 -21.26 -58.22
N SER A 361 1.96 -21.75 -58.11
CA SER A 361 2.47 -23.05 -58.59
C SER A 361 3.76 -23.31 -57.78
N GLU A 362 3.95 -24.38 -57.00
CA GLU A 362 3.95 -25.81 -57.32
C GLU A 362 5.08 -26.22 -58.29
N ALA A 363 5.96 -27.12 -57.84
CA ALA A 363 7.07 -27.72 -58.58
C ALA A 363 7.37 -29.12 -58.01
N THR A 364 7.53 -30.13 -58.87
CA THR A 364 7.43 -31.56 -58.50
C THR A 364 8.43 -32.45 -59.25
N ALA A 365 9.08 -33.37 -58.54
CA ALA A 365 9.74 -34.59 -59.03
C ALA A 365 9.71 -35.63 -57.88
N VAL A 366 9.27 -36.89 -57.97
CA VAL A 366 9.38 -37.96 -59.01
C VAL A 366 10.80 -38.55 -59.07
N GLY A 367 11.04 -39.87 -58.95
CA GLY A 367 10.16 -41.01 -58.61
C GLY A 367 10.74 -41.81 -57.43
N GLU A 368 10.86 -43.15 -57.38
CA GLU A 368 10.31 -44.35 -58.06
C GLU A 368 10.90 -45.57 -57.28
N THR A 369 10.38 -46.81 -57.15
CA THR A 369 9.07 -47.50 -57.30
C THR A 369 9.26 -48.97 -56.84
N ARG A 370 8.18 -49.65 -56.40
CA ARG A 370 8.03 -51.13 -56.29
C ARG A 370 8.92 -51.87 -55.26
N HIS A 371 8.53 -53.05 -54.77
CA HIS A 371 7.46 -53.95 -55.22
C HIS A 371 6.36 -54.20 -54.18
#